data_AF-A0AAU2X1V9-F1
#
_entry.id   AF-A0AAU2X1V9-F1
#
_cell.length_a   1.000
_cell.length_b   1.000
_cell.length_c   1.000
_cell.angle_alpha   90.00
_cell.angle_beta   90.00
_cell.angle_gamma   90.00
#
_symmetry.space_group_name_H-M   'P 1'
#
loop_
_entity.id
_entity.type
_entity.pdbx_description
1 polymer ?
#
loop_
_entity_poly.entity_id
_entity_poly.type
_entity_poly.pdbx_seq_one_letter_code
_entity_poly.pdbx_strand_id
1 'polypeptide(L)'
;MINVLVTRNGTDHYPAVIDPGRIVDGFVLPYFNLETVRRIADDTQAEAARVGHGSTAGTAHVTVGQVDGEEQAIVQTICWIFLAGGRHDAAVEVVRPNAEGLYAIGGFDWCWYVVDEVMNPRIPAQVRRTARPPFPGQRGA
;
A
#
# COMPACT_ATOMS: atom_id res chain seq x y z
N MET A 1 4.98 13.32 -3.14
CA MET A 1 3.81 12.50 -2.76
C MET A 1 2.60 12.90 -3.59
N ILE A 2 1.83 11.93 -4.10
CA ILE A 2 0.58 12.13 -4.85
C ILE A 2 -0.46 11.09 -4.45
N ASN A 3 -1.75 11.43 -4.58
CA ASN A 3 -2.85 10.50 -4.35
C ASN A 3 -3.16 9.71 -5.63
N VAL A 4 -3.29 8.39 -5.50
CA VAL A 4 -3.55 7.45 -6.59
C VAL A 4 -4.42 6.28 -6.11
N LEU A 5 -4.99 5.52 -7.04
CA LEU A 5 -5.48 4.17 -6.77
C LEU A 5 -4.37 3.17 -7.10
N VAL A 6 -4.15 2.21 -6.22
CA VAL A 6 -3.20 1.11 -6.44
C VAL A 6 -3.88 -0.23 -6.26
N THR A 7 -3.38 -1.25 -6.96
CA THR A 7 -3.82 -2.64 -6.82
C THR A 7 -2.60 -3.55 -6.80
N ARG A 8 -2.75 -4.74 -6.21
CA ARG A 8 -1.75 -5.81 -6.23
C ARG A 8 -2.22 -7.07 -6.95
N ASN A 9 -3.53 -7.22 -7.17
CA ASN A 9 -4.14 -8.45 -7.66
C ASN A 9 -5.05 -8.23 -8.89
N GLY A 10 -5.14 -6.99 -9.38
CA GLY A 10 -5.95 -6.61 -10.54
C GLY A 10 -7.46 -6.67 -10.32
N THR A 11 -7.89 -6.95 -9.10
CA THR A 11 -9.32 -7.04 -8.74
C THR A 11 -9.68 -5.94 -7.75
N ASP A 12 -8.92 -5.83 -6.67
CA ASP A 12 -9.14 -4.86 -5.61
C ASP A 12 -8.23 -3.65 -5.80
N HIS A 13 -8.72 -2.45 -5.46
CA HIS A 13 -7.93 -1.23 -5.52
C HIS A 13 -8.10 -0.40 -4.26
N TYR A 14 -7.06 0.39 -3.94
CA TYR A 14 -6.95 1.11 -2.69
C TYR A 14 -6.46 2.54 -2.91
N PRO A 15 -7.06 3.54 -2.25
CA PRO A 15 -6.51 4.88 -2.24
C PRO A 15 -5.17 4.87 -1.51
N ALA A 16 -4.15 5.42 -2.13
CA ALA A 16 -2.80 5.45 -1.61
C ALA A 16 -2.09 6.76 -1.93
N VAL A 17 -1.05 7.03 -1.16
CA VAL A 17 -0.10 8.09 -1.44
C VAL A 17 1.20 7.46 -1.92
N ILE A 18 1.71 7.87 -3.09
CA ILE A 18 2.99 7.37 -3.62
C ILE A 18 4.00 8.50 -3.81
N ASP A 19 5.29 8.16 -3.77
CA ASP A 19 6.36 8.98 -4.32
C ASP A 19 6.65 8.52 -5.77
N PRO A 20 6.33 9.32 -6.80
CA PRO A 20 6.64 8.96 -8.19
C PRO A 20 8.13 8.78 -8.48
N GLY A 21 9.01 9.30 -7.61
CA GLY A 21 10.46 9.08 -7.70
C GLY A 21 10.93 7.73 -7.18
N ARG A 22 10.07 6.95 -6.49
CA ARG A 22 10.39 5.64 -5.90
C ARG A 22 9.61 4.54 -6.61
N ILE A 23 9.97 4.31 -7.87
CA ILE A 23 9.44 3.23 -8.71
C ILE A 23 10.58 2.23 -8.96
N VAL A 24 10.31 0.94 -8.77
CA VAL A 24 11.24 -0.15 -9.06
C VAL A 24 10.52 -1.18 -9.92
N ASP A 25 11.07 -1.48 -11.09
CA ASP A 25 10.51 -2.43 -12.05
C ASP A 25 9.03 -2.19 -12.41
N GLY A 26 8.60 -0.93 -12.39
CA GLY A 26 7.22 -0.52 -12.65
C GLY A 26 6.29 -0.58 -11.44
N PHE A 27 6.75 -1.13 -10.31
CA PHE A 27 6.01 -1.17 -9.06
C PHE A 27 6.24 0.10 -8.23
N VAL A 28 5.20 0.50 -7.51
CA VAL A 28 5.21 1.65 -6.61
C VAL A 28 5.30 1.20 -5.16
N LEU A 29 5.76 2.10 -4.28
CA LEU A 29 5.70 1.93 -2.83
C LEU A 29 4.61 2.82 -2.22
N PRO A 30 3.37 2.32 -2.12
CA PRO A 30 2.26 3.09 -1.57
C PRO A 30 2.30 3.20 -0.05
N TYR A 31 1.85 4.36 0.41
CA TYR A 31 1.52 4.65 1.80
C TYR A 31 0.00 4.73 1.94
N PHE A 32 -0.53 4.09 2.98
CA PHE A 32 -1.96 3.95 3.21
C PHE A 32 -2.37 4.51 4.57
N ASN A 33 -3.56 5.09 4.67
CA ASN A 33 -4.15 5.42 5.98
C ASN A 33 -4.64 4.13 6.69
N LEU A 34 -4.83 4.20 8.01
CA LEU A 34 -5.20 3.02 8.81
C LEU A 34 -6.51 2.35 8.36
N GLU A 35 -7.50 3.13 7.92
CA GLU A 35 -8.75 2.59 7.38
C GLU A 35 -8.51 1.73 6.13
N THR A 36 -7.68 2.21 5.22
CA THR A 36 -7.30 1.46 4.01
C THR A 36 -6.50 0.21 4.37
N VAL A 37 -5.61 0.29 5.36
CA VAL A 37 -4.86 -0.86 5.86
C VAL A 37 -5.79 -1.94 6.43
N ARG A 38 -6.84 -1.55 7.18
CA ARG A 38 -7.85 -2.50 7.68
C ARG A 38 -8.53 -3.22 6.52
N ARG A 39 -8.92 -2.50 5.46
CA ARG A 39 -9.50 -3.13 4.26
C ARG A 39 -8.53 -4.10 3.57
N ILE A 40 -7.27 -3.69 3.39
CA ILE A 40 -6.23 -4.58 2.83
C ILE A 40 -6.04 -5.83 3.70
N ALA A 41 -6.09 -5.68 5.02
CA ALA A 41 -5.98 -6.82 5.94
C ALA A 41 -7.15 -7.79 5.78
N ASP A 42 -8.39 -7.29 5.71
CA ASP A 42 -9.57 -8.12 5.49
C ASP A 42 -9.51 -8.84 4.13
N ASP A 43 -9.21 -8.10 3.06
CA ASP A 43 -9.17 -8.62 1.70
C ASP A 43 -8.08 -9.68 1.52
N THR A 44 -6.87 -9.44 2.05
CA THR A 44 -5.77 -10.40 1.91
C THR A 44 -5.98 -11.66 2.75
N GLN A 45 -6.61 -11.54 3.92
CA GLN A 45 -6.99 -12.71 4.73
C GLN A 45 -8.11 -13.51 4.06
N ALA A 46 -9.11 -12.84 3.47
CA ALA A 46 -10.16 -13.50 2.70
C ALA A 46 -9.61 -14.21 1.46
N GLU A 47 -8.66 -13.57 0.74
CA GLU A 47 -7.96 -14.18 -0.38
C GLU A 47 -7.19 -15.43 0.08
N ALA A 48 -6.40 -15.33 1.15
CA ALA A 48 -5.65 -16.46 1.68
C ALA A 48 -6.56 -17.61 2.15
N ALA A 49 -7.73 -17.31 2.72
CA ALA A 49 -8.73 -18.32 3.05
C ALA A 49 -9.31 -19.01 1.80
N ARG A 50 -9.45 -18.28 0.70
CA ARG A 50 -10.01 -18.79 -0.57
C ARG A 50 -9.02 -19.63 -1.37
N VAL A 51 -7.76 -19.21 -1.47
CA VAL A 51 -6.76 -19.84 -2.37
C VAL A 51 -5.55 -20.46 -1.66
N GLY A 52 -5.54 -20.39 -0.33
CA GLY A 52 -4.43 -20.86 0.49
C GLY A 52 -3.30 -19.82 0.62
N HIS A 53 -2.59 -19.91 1.75
CA HIS A 53 -1.51 -18.99 2.11
C HIS A 53 -0.27 -19.03 1.20
N GLY A 54 -0.07 -20.13 0.44
CA GLY A 54 1.03 -20.25 -0.51
C GLY A 54 0.79 -19.56 -1.86
N SER A 55 -0.46 -19.17 -2.14
CA SER A 55 -0.87 -18.55 -3.41
C SER A 55 -0.92 -17.03 -3.35
N THR A 56 -0.61 -16.42 -2.21
CA THR A 56 -0.65 -14.97 -1.99
C THR A 56 0.76 -14.44 -1.67
N ALA A 57 1.04 -13.18 -1.99
CA ALA A 57 2.29 -12.51 -1.61
C ALA A 57 2.45 -12.31 -0.08
N GLY A 58 1.42 -12.65 0.70
CA GLY A 58 1.33 -12.41 2.13
C GLY A 58 -0.03 -11.87 2.54
N THR A 59 -0.25 -11.77 3.86
CA THR A 59 -1.45 -11.17 4.45
C THR A 59 -1.11 -10.00 5.37
N ALA A 60 -1.98 -9.00 5.44
CA ALA A 60 -1.88 -7.92 6.40
C ALA A 60 -2.82 -8.21 7.58
N HIS A 61 -2.43 -7.72 8.76
CA HIS A 61 -3.16 -7.90 10.02
C HIS A 61 -3.17 -6.58 10.77
N VAL A 62 -4.32 -6.23 11.35
CA VAL A 62 -4.47 -5.06 12.22
C VAL A 62 -5.00 -5.52 13.56
N THR A 63 -4.27 -5.24 14.63
CA THR A 63 -4.72 -5.48 16.00
C THR A 63 -4.90 -4.14 16.69
N VAL A 64 -6.06 -3.92 17.30
CA VAL A 64 -6.36 -2.70 18.05
C VAL A 64 -6.33 -3.00 19.55
N GLY A 65 -5.71 -2.14 20.33
CA GLY A 65 -5.61 -2.24 21.78
C GLY A 65 -5.65 -0.88 22.46
N GLN A 66 -5.66 -0.88 23.79
CA GLN A 66 -5.60 0.31 24.62
C GLN A 66 -4.25 0.36 25.33
N VAL A 67 -3.54 1.48 25.23
CA VAL A 67 -2.26 1.72 25.93
C VAL A 67 -2.36 3.08 26.59
N ASP A 68 -2.21 3.11 27.92
CA ASP A 68 -2.31 4.34 28.73
C ASP A 68 -3.61 5.15 28.51
N GLY A 69 -4.71 4.45 28.18
CA GLY A 69 -6.02 5.05 27.93
C GLY A 69 -6.25 5.54 26.49
N GLU A 70 -5.28 5.34 25.61
CA GLU A 70 -5.37 5.70 24.19
C GLU A 70 -5.48 4.46 23.30
N GLU A 71 -6.32 4.55 22.25
CA GLU A 71 -6.40 3.49 21.24
C GLU A 71 -5.12 3.44 20.41
N GLN A 72 -4.52 2.26 20.33
CA GLN A 72 -3.32 1.98 19.54
C GLN A 72 -3.61 0.87 18.53
N ALA A 73 -3.07 1.00 17.33
CA ALA A 73 -3.14 -0.03 16.30
C ALA A 73 -1.74 -0.60 16.02
N ILE A 74 -1.64 -1.93 16.03
CA ILE A 74 -0.48 -2.68 15.59
C ILE A 74 -0.80 -3.22 14.20
N VAL A 75 -0.01 -2.81 13.20
CA VAL A 75 -0.13 -3.31 11.83
C VAL A 75 1.02 -4.28 11.57
N GLN A 76 0.69 -5.44 11.03
CA GLN A 76 1.65 -6.49 10.70
C GLN A 76 1.44 -7.01 9.28
N THR A 77 2.51 -7.38 8.62
CA THR A 77 2.46 -8.16 7.37
C THR A 77 3.12 -9.50 7.58
N ILE A 78 2.51 -10.57 7.06
CA ILE A 78 3.00 -11.94 7.14
C ILE A 78 3.33 -12.45 5.74
N CYS A 79 4.58 -12.83 5.50
CA CYS A 79 5.03 -13.54 4.32
C CYS A 79 5.04 -15.06 4.59
N TRP A 80 3.99 -15.75 4.15
CA TRP A 80 3.81 -17.18 4.41
C TRP A 80 4.85 -18.07 3.71
N ILE A 81 5.36 -17.64 2.57
CA ILE A 81 6.45 -18.34 1.86
C ILE A 81 7.72 -18.33 2.71
N PHE A 82 8.04 -17.23 3.39
CA PHE A 82 9.20 -17.17 4.28
C PHE A 82 9.02 -18.03 5.53
N LEU A 83 7.79 -18.09 6.06
CA LEU A 83 7.46 -18.96 7.18
C LEU A 83 7.59 -20.44 6.83
N ALA A 84 7.23 -20.85 5.61
CA ALA A 84 7.38 -22.23 5.16
C ALA A 84 8.80 -22.58 4.69
N GLY A 85 9.54 -21.58 4.18
CA GLY A 85 10.83 -21.75 3.49
C GLY A 85 12.08 -21.53 4.36
N GLY A 86 11.95 -21.38 5.68
CA GLY A 86 13.08 -21.29 6.61
C GLY A 86 13.57 -19.88 6.95
N ARG A 87 12.95 -18.82 6.41
CA ARG A 87 13.22 -17.41 6.76
C ARG A 87 12.22 -16.90 7.81
N HIS A 88 12.05 -17.65 8.89
CA HIS A 88 10.97 -17.41 9.86
C HIS A 88 11.11 -16.04 10.57
N ASP A 89 12.34 -15.57 10.76
CA ASP A 89 12.68 -14.28 11.35
C ASP A 89 12.25 -13.09 10.49
N ALA A 90 12.17 -13.28 9.17
CA ALA A 90 11.70 -12.29 8.21
C ALA A 90 10.24 -12.50 7.79
N ALA A 91 9.56 -13.52 8.34
CA ALA A 91 8.20 -13.86 7.93
C ALA A 91 7.16 -12.88 8.45
N VAL A 92 7.44 -12.14 9.53
CA VAL A 92 6.52 -11.16 10.11
C VAL A 92 7.22 -9.81 10.24
N GLU A 93 6.58 -8.76 9.74
CA GLU A 93 7.03 -7.39 9.90
C GLU A 93 5.97 -6.57 10.63
N VAL A 94 6.38 -5.80 11.65
CA VAL A 94 5.54 -4.76 12.25
C VAL A 94 5.70 -3.47 11.46
N VAL A 95 4.65 -3.08 10.74
CA VAL A 95 4.65 -1.88 9.92
C VAL A 95 4.30 -0.68 10.78
N ARG A 96 5.25 0.26 10.88
CA ARG A 96 5.04 1.52 11.61
C ARG A 96 4.49 2.59 10.68
N PRO A 97 3.60 3.47 11.17
CA PRO A 97 3.22 4.65 10.40
C PRO A 97 4.41 5.61 10.28
N ASN A 98 4.46 6.37 9.19
CA ASN A 98 5.37 7.50 9.04
C ASN A 98 4.90 8.70 9.90
N ALA A 99 5.60 9.84 9.79
CA ALA A 99 5.26 11.06 10.52
C ALA A 99 3.86 11.64 10.17
N GLU A 100 3.24 11.20 9.07
CA GLU A 100 1.90 11.59 8.62
C GLU A 100 0.83 10.56 9.01
N GLY A 101 1.18 9.50 9.75
CA GLY A 101 0.24 8.44 10.13
C GLY A 101 -0.02 7.40 9.03
N LEU A 102 0.79 7.36 7.97
CA LEU A 102 0.60 6.46 6.84
C LEU A 102 1.53 5.24 6.88
N TYR A 103 1.00 4.08 6.50
CA TYR A 103 1.66 2.78 6.57
C TYR A 103 2.12 2.31 5.18
N ALA A 104 3.36 1.84 5.07
CA ALA A 104 3.87 1.22 3.86
C ALA A 104 3.62 -0.30 3.90
N ILE A 105 2.55 -0.77 3.26
CA ILE A 105 2.15 -2.19 3.31
C ILE A 105 2.76 -2.98 2.16
N GLY A 106 3.42 -4.10 2.49
CA GLY A 106 3.84 -5.12 1.51
C GLY A 106 5.12 -4.80 0.74
N GLY A 107 5.67 -3.59 0.88
CA GLY A 107 6.94 -3.20 0.27
C GLY A 107 7.02 -3.56 -1.22
N PHE A 108 8.18 -4.05 -1.64
CA PHE A 108 8.38 -4.56 -3.01
C PHE A 108 7.86 -5.99 -3.21
N ASP A 109 7.60 -6.72 -2.14
CA ASP A 109 7.14 -8.12 -2.23
C ASP A 109 5.70 -8.21 -2.76
N TRP A 110 4.92 -7.12 -2.65
CA TRP A 110 3.49 -7.09 -3.01
C TRP A 110 3.20 -6.44 -4.37
N CYS A 111 4.25 -6.05 -5.12
CA CYS A 111 4.16 -5.65 -6.53
C CYS A 111 3.01 -4.68 -6.85
N TRP A 112 2.86 -3.60 -6.06
CA TRP A 112 1.78 -2.62 -6.26
C TRP A 112 1.92 -1.86 -7.57
N TYR A 113 0.81 -1.65 -8.28
CA TYR A 113 0.76 -0.82 -9.47
C TYR A 113 -0.41 0.16 -9.46
N VAL A 114 -0.20 1.32 -10.09
CA VAL A 114 -1.20 2.39 -10.18
C VAL A 114 -2.25 2.04 -11.22
N VAL A 115 -3.51 2.27 -10.88
CA VAL A 115 -4.67 2.11 -11.76
C VAL A 115 -5.54 3.35 -11.79
N ASP A 116 -6.38 3.48 -12.82
CA ASP A 116 -7.49 4.42 -12.84
C ASP A 116 -8.77 3.82 -12.23
N GLU A 117 -9.86 4.60 -12.21
CA GLU A 117 -11.15 4.21 -11.61
C GLU A 117 -11.79 2.98 -12.27
N VAL A 118 -11.38 2.63 -13.49
CA VAL A 118 -11.87 1.46 -14.23
C VAL A 118 -10.81 0.36 -14.32
N MET A 119 -9.83 0.36 -13.40
CA MET A 119 -8.77 -0.64 -13.24
C MET A 119 -7.75 -0.73 -14.39
N ASN A 120 -7.65 0.28 -15.25
CA ASN A 120 -6.58 0.28 -16.26
C ASN A 120 -5.24 0.66 -15.62
N PRO A 121 -4.16 -0.09 -15.89
CA PRO A 121 -2.84 0.24 -15.37
C PRO A 121 -2.32 1.56 -15.94
N ARG A 122 -1.64 2.36 -15.10
CA ARG A 122 -1.04 3.63 -15.47
C ARG A 122 0.49 3.48 -15.44
N ILE A 123 1.08 3.14 -16.60
CA ILE A 123 2.52 2.88 -16.75
C ILE A 123 3.15 3.83 -17.81
N PRO A 124 4.22 4.60 -17.49
CA PRO A 124 4.67 4.87 -16.11
C PRO A 124 3.53 5.49 -15.31
N ALA A 125 3.66 5.68 -13.98
CA ALA A 125 2.68 6.40 -13.19
C ALA A 125 2.56 7.85 -13.71
N GLN A 126 1.84 8.03 -14.82
CA GLN A 126 1.68 9.28 -15.54
C GLN A 126 0.61 10.04 -14.78
N VAL A 127 1.09 10.71 -13.73
CA VAL A 127 0.35 11.78 -13.10
C VAL A 127 0.17 12.84 -14.17
N ARG A 128 -1.08 13.17 -14.50
CA ARG A 128 -1.32 14.51 -15.04
C ARG A 128 -0.82 15.47 -13.97
N ARG A 129 0.33 16.11 -14.19
CA ARG A 129 0.66 17.35 -13.50
C ARG A 129 -0.45 18.31 -13.87
N THR A 130 -1.45 18.49 -13.02
CA THR A 130 -2.29 19.67 -13.11
C THR A 130 -1.34 20.85 -13.04
N ALA A 131 -1.28 21.64 -14.11
CA ALA A 131 -0.50 22.87 -14.10
C ALA A 131 -0.96 23.68 -12.88
N ARG A 132 -0.02 24.07 -12.03
CA ARG A 132 -0.32 25.04 -10.97
C ARG A 132 -0.95 26.24 -11.66
N PRO A 133 -2.10 26.76 -11.20
CA PRO A 133 -2.62 27.99 -11.77
C PRO A 133 -1.51 29.05 -11.70
N PRO A 134 -1.32 29.84 -12.77
CA PRO A 134 -0.30 30.88 -12.77
C PRO A 134 -0.53 31.80 -11.56
N PHE A 135 0.55 32.19 -10.89
CA PHE A 135 0.44 33.20 -9.84
C PHE A 135 -0.17 34.46 -10.45
N PRO A 136 -1.12 35.13 -9.76
CA PRO A 136 -1.66 36.40 -10.22
C PRO A 136 -0.50 37.37 -10.49
N GLY A 137 -0.27 37.71 -11.76
CA GLY A 137 0.75 38.69 -12.16
C GLY A 137 1.79 38.25 -13.19
N GLN A 138 1.89 36.98 -13.57
CA GLN A 138 2.77 36.60 -14.70
C GLN A 138 2.09 36.88 -16.06
N ARG A 139 2.47 38.00 -16.69
CA ARG A 139 2.22 38.22 -18.13
C ARG A 139 3.30 37.45 -18.91
N GLY A 140 2.85 36.58 -19.81
CA GLY A 140 3.74 35.81 -20.69
C GLY A 140 4.53 36.73 -21.63
N ALA A 141 5.80 36.39 -21.83
CA ALA A 141 6.63 36.84 -22.95
C ALA A 141 6.51 35.83 -24.09
#